data_AF-A0A4Q4TLU1-F1
#
_entry.id   AF-A0A4Q4TLU1-F1
#
_cell.length_a   1.000
_cell.length_b   1.000
_cell.length_c   1.000
_cell.angle_alpha   90.00
_cell.angle_beta   90.00
_cell.angle_gamma   90.00
#
_symmetry.space_group_name_H-M   'P 1'
#
loop_
_entity.id
_entity.type
_entity.pdbx_description
1 polymer ?
#
loop_
_entity_poly.entity_id
_entity_poly.type
_entity_poly.pdbx_seq_one_letter_code
_entity_poly.pdbx_strand_id
1 'polypeptide(L)'
;MVTGPKSAGKTTFGKLLVNRLVTYSPNGTKNKRIPDVAVLDLDPGQPEYGVPGQISLIRLNEPVLQPSFCRPLPGDGFELIRSHSLASISPASDPDLYIEAASDLATHYRNILGTCPLIINTPGWIQGTGLDLLTSLITDLRPEEVIYMSQTGPAEAVDALQEACKTATFSTVPSQPTQYTSRTAAHLRAMQAMSYFHAEAEVDQPLKMWNTNPLTTVPPWLVSYAGENRGIFGIMLYDYQTAPDLLADAINGTILAAVEVESALAFRHLVDQKTGAKGDDDDTHGADTRMDVDDDNDYDDPKPTATPSLDELQKRLTVPTPEGLPLIGTTHGTTLDPRYSRFLGLVLVRGIDVRNKALQLLTPIVAERIDEVSARGGEVVLVSGRFDPPSWAYTEDLYYRRGRAEDDNGDGVGTGEGVGDEDEPMEVVEDDGTEDDSASEAEDAGSGPDTDATPTPWIEVLRGNQKRRAGSKAWRVRRDLGRGGNGA
;
A
#
# COMPACT_ATOMS: atom_id res chain seq x y z
N MET A 1 -11.19 6.09 -19.67
CA MET A 1 -9.89 5.79 -19.03
C MET A 1 -8.95 6.95 -19.25
N VAL A 2 -8.30 7.45 -18.20
CA VAL A 2 -7.35 8.57 -18.25
C VAL A 2 -5.94 8.02 -18.08
N THR A 3 -5.08 8.22 -19.08
CA THR A 3 -3.69 7.73 -19.09
C THR A 3 -2.72 8.80 -19.58
N GLY A 4 -1.42 8.58 -19.44
CA GLY A 4 -0.37 9.56 -19.77
C GLY A 4 0.80 9.58 -18.79
N PRO A 5 1.86 10.34 -19.11
CA PRO A 5 3.09 10.35 -18.33
C PRO A 5 2.91 10.84 -16.89
N LYS A 6 3.91 10.60 -16.04
CA LYS A 6 3.99 11.21 -14.70
C LYS A 6 3.89 12.73 -14.81
N SER A 7 3.24 13.36 -13.83
CA SER A 7 3.04 14.82 -13.75
C SER A 7 2.25 15.46 -14.91
N ALA A 8 1.55 14.68 -15.73
CA ALA A 8 0.73 15.20 -16.83
C ALA A 8 -0.57 15.91 -16.40
N GLY A 9 -1.00 15.73 -15.14
CA GLY A 9 -2.27 16.25 -14.61
C GLY A 9 -3.44 15.26 -14.65
N LYS A 10 -3.17 13.94 -14.81
CA LYS A 10 -4.19 12.87 -14.85
C LYS A 10 -5.19 12.94 -13.69
N THR A 11 -4.67 13.01 -12.46
CA THR A 11 -5.48 13.09 -11.24
C THR A 11 -6.36 14.34 -11.22
N THR A 12 -5.81 15.50 -11.61
CA THR A 12 -6.58 16.75 -11.71
C THR A 12 -7.70 16.64 -12.73
N PHE A 13 -7.41 16.11 -13.93
CA PHE A 13 -8.42 15.91 -14.96
C PHE A 13 -9.51 14.93 -14.51
N GLY A 14 -9.11 13.81 -13.88
CA GLY A 14 -10.02 12.83 -13.30
C GLY A 14 -10.97 13.46 -12.28
N LYS A 15 -10.45 14.24 -11.32
CA LYS A 15 -11.27 14.98 -10.34
C LYS A 15 -12.26 15.94 -10.98
N LEU A 16 -11.81 16.73 -11.96
CA LEU A 16 -12.69 17.67 -12.66
C LEU A 16 -13.81 16.94 -13.38
N LEU A 17 -13.50 15.79 -14.00
CA LEU A 17 -14.49 14.97 -14.68
C LEU A 17 -15.49 14.35 -13.70
N VAL A 18 -15.01 13.76 -12.59
CA VAL A 18 -15.86 13.26 -11.49
C VAL A 18 -16.81 14.36 -11.02
N ASN A 19 -16.27 15.53 -10.64
CA ASN A 19 -17.06 16.63 -10.08
C ASN A 19 -18.11 17.12 -11.07
N ARG A 20 -17.76 17.18 -12.36
CA ARG A 20 -18.71 17.57 -13.41
C ARG A 20 -19.85 16.56 -13.57
N LEU A 21 -19.55 15.26 -13.47
CA LEU A 21 -20.56 14.21 -13.58
C LEU A 21 -21.47 14.16 -12.35
N VAL A 22 -20.88 14.21 -11.14
CA VAL A 22 -21.64 14.23 -9.88
C VAL A 22 -22.53 15.49 -9.78
N THR A 23 -22.10 16.64 -10.31
CA THR A 23 -22.92 17.86 -10.28
C THR A 23 -23.85 18.02 -11.48
N TYR A 24 -23.86 17.06 -12.41
CA TYR A 24 -24.70 17.12 -13.60
C TYR A 24 -26.18 16.92 -13.24
N SER A 25 -26.99 17.94 -13.48
CA SER A 25 -28.45 17.85 -13.42
C SER A 25 -29.02 18.05 -14.83
N PRO A 26 -29.69 17.04 -15.42
CA PRO A 26 -30.45 17.25 -16.64
C PRO A 26 -31.50 18.33 -16.40
N ASN A 27 -31.64 19.26 -17.36
CA ASN A 27 -32.51 20.43 -17.25
C ASN A 27 -33.95 20.06 -16.87
N GLY A 28 -34.43 20.53 -15.70
CA GLY A 28 -35.86 20.65 -15.39
C GLY A 28 -36.53 19.45 -14.71
N THR A 29 -35.83 18.35 -14.42
CA THR A 29 -36.42 17.28 -13.58
C THR A 29 -36.43 17.71 -12.11
N LYS A 30 -37.63 17.78 -11.51
CA LYS A 30 -37.81 18.10 -10.07
C LYS A 30 -37.13 17.12 -9.12
N ASN A 31 -36.64 15.99 -9.62
CA ASN A 31 -35.81 15.04 -8.87
C ASN A 31 -34.34 15.48 -8.88
N LYS A 32 -33.95 16.18 -7.81
CA LYS A 32 -32.58 16.60 -7.49
C LYS A 32 -31.69 15.43 -7.01
N ARG A 33 -31.77 14.24 -7.62
CA ARG A 33 -30.91 13.13 -7.20
C ARG A 33 -29.53 13.32 -7.78
N ILE A 34 -28.53 13.41 -6.92
CA ILE A 34 -27.12 13.45 -7.32
C ILE A 34 -26.77 12.10 -7.97
N PRO A 35 -26.21 12.08 -9.18
CA PRO A 35 -25.80 10.83 -9.81
C PRO A 35 -24.58 10.23 -9.11
N ASP A 36 -24.58 8.91 -9.00
CA ASP A 36 -23.42 8.14 -8.56
C ASP A 36 -22.39 8.07 -9.69
N VAL A 37 -21.11 8.20 -9.35
CA VAL A 37 -19.98 8.05 -10.27
C VAL A 37 -19.02 7.03 -9.70
N ALA A 38 -18.65 6.03 -10.50
CA ALA A 38 -17.66 5.05 -10.11
C ALA A 38 -16.25 5.54 -10.49
N VAL A 39 -15.28 5.27 -9.62
CA VAL A 39 -13.86 5.49 -9.90
C VAL A 39 -13.10 4.19 -9.67
N LEU A 40 -12.33 3.79 -10.68
CA LEU A 40 -11.34 2.73 -10.55
C LEU A 40 -9.97 3.40 -10.49
N ASP A 41 -9.38 3.43 -9.30
CA ASP A 41 -8.07 4.03 -9.06
C ASP A 41 -7.01 2.93 -9.09
N LEU A 42 -6.25 2.88 -10.18
CA LEU A 42 -5.24 1.85 -10.43
C LEU A 42 -3.80 2.37 -10.25
N ASP A 43 -3.59 3.54 -9.64
CA ASP A 43 -2.26 4.07 -9.34
C ASP A 43 -1.87 3.77 -7.87
N PRO A 44 -1.08 2.73 -7.59
CA PRO A 44 -0.65 2.41 -6.22
C PRO A 44 0.38 3.42 -5.67
N GLY A 45 1.03 4.20 -6.55
CA GLY A 45 2.12 5.10 -6.16
C GLY A 45 1.63 6.47 -5.69
N GLN A 46 0.50 6.94 -6.22
CA GLN A 46 -0.16 8.17 -5.79
C GLN A 46 -1.69 8.00 -5.84
N PRO A 47 -2.25 7.10 -5.01
CA PRO A 47 -3.68 6.86 -5.00
C PRO A 47 -4.40 8.14 -4.58
N GLU A 48 -5.52 8.41 -5.23
CA GLU A 48 -6.38 9.54 -4.91
C GLU A 48 -7.36 9.19 -3.77
N TYR A 49 -7.79 7.94 -3.71
CA TYR A 49 -8.90 7.48 -2.86
C TYR A 49 -8.50 6.34 -1.92
N GLY A 50 -7.41 6.51 -1.19
CA GLY A 50 -6.92 5.53 -0.25
C GLY A 50 -5.49 5.78 0.18
N VAL A 51 -4.82 4.69 0.55
CA VAL A 51 -3.46 4.69 1.08
C VAL A 51 -2.44 4.19 0.06
N PRO A 52 -1.17 4.62 0.14
CA PRO A 52 -0.13 4.14 -0.77
C PRO A 52 -0.03 2.61 -0.84
N GLY A 53 0.15 2.08 -2.05
CA GLY A 53 0.20 0.64 -2.34
C GLY A 53 -1.16 -0.04 -2.50
N GLN A 54 -2.25 0.74 -2.49
CA GLN A 54 -3.62 0.30 -2.75
C GLN A 54 -4.04 0.60 -4.19
N ILE A 55 -4.85 -0.30 -4.77
CA ILE A 55 -5.75 0.01 -5.88
C ILE A 55 -7.20 -0.29 -5.47
N SER A 56 -8.16 0.45 -6.02
CA SER A 56 -9.52 0.42 -5.48
C SER A 56 -10.63 0.80 -6.45
N LEU A 57 -11.82 0.26 -6.19
CA LEU A 57 -13.09 0.66 -6.77
C LEU A 57 -13.89 1.47 -5.74
N ILE A 58 -14.27 2.67 -6.14
CA ILE A 58 -14.93 3.65 -5.31
C ILE A 58 -16.24 4.09 -5.96
N ARG A 59 -17.26 4.34 -5.14
CA ARG A 59 -18.46 5.07 -5.54
C ARG A 59 -18.44 6.46 -4.92
N LEU A 60 -18.68 7.47 -5.75
CA LEU A 60 -18.77 8.87 -5.35
C LEU A 60 -20.16 9.41 -5.63
N ASN A 61 -20.73 10.12 -4.66
CA ASN A 61 -21.99 10.86 -4.84
C ASN A 61 -21.92 12.29 -4.28
N GLU A 62 -20.71 12.79 -4.02
CA GLU A 62 -20.45 14.20 -3.72
C GLU A 62 -19.20 14.73 -4.45
N PRO A 63 -19.08 16.04 -4.68
CA PRO A 63 -17.90 16.63 -5.27
C PRO A 63 -16.63 16.41 -4.43
N VAL A 64 -15.55 16.02 -5.10
CA VAL A 64 -14.21 15.88 -4.53
C VAL A 64 -13.52 17.24 -4.52
N LEU A 65 -13.57 17.91 -3.37
CA LEU A 65 -13.00 19.26 -3.16
C LEU A 65 -11.80 19.28 -2.19
N GLN A 66 -11.27 18.10 -1.86
CA GLN A 66 -10.16 17.91 -0.93
C GLN A 66 -8.96 17.27 -1.63
N PRO A 67 -7.73 17.49 -1.13
CA PRO A 67 -6.58 16.70 -1.53
C PRO A 67 -6.67 15.28 -0.96
N SER A 68 -5.94 14.34 -1.56
CA SER A 68 -6.01 12.92 -1.23
C SER A 68 -5.64 12.61 0.23
N PHE A 69 -4.70 13.35 0.82
CA PHE A 69 -4.32 13.19 2.23
C PHE A 69 -5.35 13.73 3.22
N CYS A 70 -6.43 14.38 2.79
CA CYS A 70 -7.53 14.79 3.66
C CYS A 70 -8.71 13.81 3.65
N ARG A 71 -8.57 12.67 2.96
CA ARG A 71 -9.60 11.63 2.86
C ARG A 71 -8.99 10.22 2.89
N PRO A 72 -8.32 9.84 3.99
CA PRO A 72 -7.66 8.55 4.06
C PRO A 72 -8.64 7.38 4.24
N LEU A 73 -9.87 7.63 4.69
CA LEU A 73 -10.88 6.61 5.00
C LEU A 73 -12.21 6.89 4.28
N PRO A 74 -13.04 5.84 4.02
CA PRO A 74 -14.42 5.98 3.55
C PRO A 74 -15.27 6.94 4.38
N GLY A 75 -16.27 7.57 3.77
CA GLY A 75 -17.17 8.49 4.47
C GLY A 75 -18.29 9.05 3.59
N ASP A 76 -18.89 10.16 4.01
CA ASP A 76 -19.97 10.82 3.28
C ASP A 76 -19.49 11.18 1.87
N GLY A 77 -20.31 10.89 0.86
CA GLY A 77 -19.88 11.15 -0.51
C GLY A 77 -18.94 10.11 -1.12
N PHE A 78 -18.39 9.19 -0.32
CA PHE A 78 -17.22 8.38 -0.64
C PHE A 78 -17.32 6.96 -0.05
N GLU A 79 -17.79 6.02 -0.88
CA GLU A 79 -17.93 4.61 -0.50
C GLU A 79 -16.84 3.76 -1.18
N LEU A 80 -16.04 3.04 -0.39
CA LEU A 80 -15.07 2.08 -0.89
C LEU A 80 -15.75 0.72 -1.11
N ILE A 81 -15.90 0.31 -2.36
CA ILE A 81 -16.59 -0.94 -2.71
C ILE A 81 -15.67 -2.15 -2.53
N ARG A 82 -14.45 -2.05 -3.06
CA ARG A 82 -13.41 -3.08 -2.94
C ARG A 82 -12.04 -2.47 -3.19
N SER A 83 -11.03 -3.02 -2.54
CA SER A 83 -9.63 -2.64 -2.72
C SER A 83 -8.70 -3.82 -2.59
N HIS A 84 -7.54 -3.70 -3.20
CA HIS A 84 -6.45 -4.67 -3.15
C HIS A 84 -5.15 -3.95 -2.82
N SER A 85 -4.28 -4.60 -2.05
CA SER A 85 -2.92 -4.11 -1.81
C SER A 85 -1.95 -4.90 -2.68
N LEU A 86 -1.06 -4.17 -3.36
CA LEU A 86 0.08 -4.76 -4.06
C LEU A 86 1.29 -4.93 -3.14
N ALA A 87 1.16 -4.49 -1.88
CA ALA A 87 2.26 -4.35 -0.94
C ALA A 87 3.49 -3.60 -1.52
N SER A 88 3.24 -2.67 -2.44
CA SER A 88 4.26 -1.96 -3.19
C SER A 88 3.69 -0.68 -3.80
N ILE A 89 4.52 0.36 -3.90
CA ILE A 89 4.15 1.65 -4.53
C ILE A 89 4.27 1.62 -6.06
N SER A 90 4.58 0.46 -6.65
CA SER A 90 4.81 0.30 -8.09
C SER A 90 4.20 -1.00 -8.63
N PRO A 91 3.42 -0.95 -9.74
CA PRO A 91 2.90 -2.14 -10.40
C PRO A 91 3.99 -3.12 -10.89
N ALA A 92 5.22 -2.64 -11.11
CA ALA A 92 6.30 -3.50 -11.62
C ALA A 92 6.85 -4.52 -10.63
N SER A 93 6.48 -4.42 -9.35
CA SER A 93 6.84 -5.45 -8.35
C SER A 93 6.18 -6.79 -8.66
N ASP A 94 4.91 -6.77 -9.08
CA ASP A 94 4.16 -7.95 -9.50
C ASP A 94 3.10 -7.52 -10.55
N PRO A 95 3.47 -7.49 -11.85
CA PRO A 95 2.56 -7.11 -12.93
C PRO A 95 1.33 -8.02 -13.04
N ASP A 96 1.48 -9.31 -12.73
CA ASP A 96 0.41 -10.30 -12.83
C ASP A 96 -0.64 -10.05 -11.74
N LEU A 97 -0.20 -9.89 -10.48
CA LEU A 97 -1.11 -9.50 -9.38
C LEU A 97 -1.83 -8.19 -9.70
N TYR A 98 -1.13 -7.21 -10.28
CA TYR A 98 -1.73 -5.93 -10.66
C TYR A 98 -2.88 -6.08 -11.66
N ILE A 99 -2.69 -6.87 -12.72
CA ILE A 99 -3.72 -7.13 -13.73
C ILE A 99 -4.88 -7.95 -13.16
N GLU A 100 -4.58 -8.99 -12.37
CA GLU A 100 -5.61 -9.81 -11.71
C GLU A 100 -6.47 -8.96 -10.76
N ALA A 101 -5.84 -8.11 -9.96
CA ALA A 101 -6.55 -7.24 -9.02
C ALA A 101 -7.38 -6.17 -9.75
N ALA A 102 -6.85 -5.57 -10.82
CA ALA A 102 -7.62 -4.65 -11.66
C ALA A 102 -8.85 -5.33 -12.31
N SER A 103 -8.69 -6.58 -12.76
CA SER A 103 -9.75 -7.38 -13.36
C SER A 103 -10.84 -7.75 -12.35
N ASP A 104 -10.45 -8.09 -11.11
CA ASP A 104 -11.39 -8.33 -10.02
C ASP A 104 -12.20 -7.07 -9.68
N LEU A 105 -11.54 -5.91 -9.57
CA LEU A 105 -12.22 -4.62 -9.32
C LEU A 105 -13.18 -4.27 -10.46
N ALA A 106 -12.79 -4.49 -11.72
CA ALA A 106 -13.66 -4.28 -12.88
C ALA A 106 -14.87 -5.22 -12.88
N THR A 107 -14.71 -6.43 -12.38
CA THR A 107 -15.83 -7.38 -12.19
C THR A 107 -16.80 -6.89 -11.13
N HIS A 108 -16.30 -6.39 -10.00
CA HIS A 108 -17.14 -5.76 -8.97
C HIS A 108 -17.86 -4.52 -9.48
N TYR A 109 -17.21 -3.69 -10.30
CA TYR A 109 -17.87 -2.56 -10.96
C TYR A 109 -19.04 -3.03 -11.82
N ARG A 110 -18.83 -4.02 -12.71
CA ARG A 110 -19.89 -4.53 -13.58
C ARG A 110 -21.07 -5.09 -12.79
N ASN A 111 -20.81 -5.76 -11.68
CA ASN A 111 -21.83 -6.41 -10.86
C ASN A 111 -22.61 -5.43 -9.97
N ILE A 112 -21.96 -4.41 -9.42
CA ILE A 112 -22.53 -3.53 -8.38
C ILE A 112 -22.89 -2.15 -8.93
N LEU A 113 -22.03 -1.59 -9.79
CA LEU A 113 -22.08 -0.19 -10.23
C LEU A 113 -22.20 -0.05 -11.76
N GLY A 114 -22.54 -1.11 -12.50
CA GLY A 114 -22.50 -1.13 -13.97
C GLY A 114 -23.40 -0.12 -14.68
N THR A 115 -24.33 0.52 -13.96
CA THR A 115 -25.17 1.62 -14.47
C THR A 115 -24.58 3.02 -14.24
N CYS A 116 -23.54 3.14 -13.42
CA CYS A 116 -22.88 4.40 -13.11
C CYS A 116 -21.76 4.66 -14.14
N PRO A 117 -21.48 5.91 -14.54
CA PRO A 117 -20.29 6.20 -15.32
C PRO A 117 -19.03 5.83 -14.54
N LEU A 118 -18.05 5.23 -15.24
CA LEU A 118 -16.77 4.81 -14.67
C LEU A 118 -15.61 5.68 -15.16
N ILE A 119 -14.84 6.22 -14.21
CA ILE A 119 -13.57 6.89 -14.48
C ILE A 119 -12.45 5.98 -14.01
N ILE A 120 -11.57 5.60 -14.94
CA ILE A 120 -10.39 4.78 -14.66
C ILE A 120 -9.16 5.68 -14.62
N ASN A 121 -8.50 5.78 -13.47
CA ASN A 121 -7.21 6.45 -13.30
C ASN A 121 -6.08 5.40 -13.36
N THR A 122 -5.03 5.69 -14.12
CA THR A 122 -3.89 4.77 -14.31
C THR A 122 -2.55 5.36 -13.86
N PRO A 123 -1.55 4.52 -13.56
CA PRO A 123 -0.22 4.98 -13.21
C PRO A 123 0.46 5.68 -14.40
N GLY A 124 1.47 6.50 -14.11
CA GLY A 124 2.21 7.28 -15.11
C GLY A 124 3.24 6.52 -15.96
N TRP A 125 3.03 5.22 -16.16
CA TRP A 125 3.98 4.31 -16.80
C TRP A 125 3.67 4.18 -18.30
N ILE A 126 4.39 4.91 -19.16
CA ILE A 126 4.08 5.03 -20.59
C ILE A 126 5.12 4.38 -21.52
N GLN A 127 6.07 3.60 -20.99
CA GLN A 127 7.18 3.00 -21.74
C GLN A 127 7.50 1.60 -21.21
N GLY A 128 8.07 0.74 -22.07
CA GLY A 128 8.49 -0.62 -21.73
C GLY A 128 7.36 -1.45 -21.12
N THR A 129 7.66 -2.20 -20.06
CA THR A 129 6.68 -3.02 -19.31
C THR A 129 5.48 -2.21 -18.83
N GLY A 130 5.65 -0.92 -18.57
CA GLY A 130 4.56 -0.01 -18.24
C GLY A 130 3.53 0.15 -19.34
N LEU A 131 4.00 0.27 -20.57
CA LEU A 131 3.17 0.36 -21.75
C LEU A 131 2.44 -0.97 -21.99
N ASP A 132 3.11 -2.10 -21.82
CA ASP A 132 2.52 -3.44 -21.93
C ASP A 132 1.39 -3.66 -20.91
N LEU A 133 1.57 -3.17 -19.67
CA LEU A 133 0.52 -3.19 -18.66
C LEU A 133 -0.68 -2.33 -19.07
N LEU A 134 -0.44 -1.12 -19.58
CA LEU A 134 -1.52 -0.24 -20.04
C LEU A 134 -2.30 -0.83 -21.22
N THR A 135 -1.64 -1.44 -22.20
CA THR A 135 -2.31 -2.07 -23.35
C THR A 135 -3.10 -3.30 -22.93
N SER A 136 -2.59 -4.09 -21.98
CA SER A 136 -3.31 -5.20 -21.35
C SER A 136 -4.57 -4.72 -20.64
N LEU A 137 -4.45 -3.67 -19.80
CA LEU A 137 -5.61 -3.05 -19.13
C LEU A 137 -6.65 -2.52 -20.13
N ILE A 138 -6.24 -1.89 -21.23
CA ILE A 138 -7.19 -1.42 -22.27
C ILE A 138 -7.93 -2.61 -22.90
N THR A 139 -7.21 -3.70 -23.17
CA THR A 139 -7.77 -4.90 -23.80
C THR A 139 -8.77 -5.61 -22.87
N ASP A 140 -8.44 -5.70 -21.59
CA ASP A 140 -9.23 -6.43 -20.60
C ASP A 140 -10.42 -5.61 -20.09
N LEU A 141 -10.19 -4.33 -19.77
CA LEU A 141 -11.22 -3.43 -19.22
C LEU A 141 -12.14 -2.86 -20.30
N ARG A 142 -11.72 -2.86 -21.58
CA ARG A 142 -12.47 -2.38 -22.74
C ARG A 142 -13.15 -1.02 -22.52
N PRO A 143 -12.39 0.04 -22.16
CA PRO A 143 -12.97 1.37 -21.97
C PRO A 143 -13.60 1.90 -23.26
N GLU A 144 -14.67 2.68 -23.15
CA GLU A 144 -15.31 3.32 -24.32
C GLU A 144 -14.46 4.46 -24.88
N GLU A 145 -13.80 5.21 -23.99
CA GLU A 145 -12.90 6.31 -24.34
C GLU A 145 -11.57 6.20 -23.58
N VAL A 146 -10.47 6.40 -24.29
CA VAL A 146 -9.12 6.50 -23.75
C VAL A 146 -8.59 7.91 -24.01
N ILE A 147 -8.29 8.62 -22.93
CA ILE A 147 -7.79 10.00 -22.96
C ILE A 147 -6.32 9.96 -22.56
N TYR A 148 -5.44 10.22 -23.53
CA TYR A 148 -4.02 10.33 -23.32
C TYR A 148 -3.62 11.79 -23.04
N MET A 149 -3.16 12.04 -21.82
CA MET A 149 -2.79 13.37 -21.33
C MET A 149 -1.39 13.80 -21.78
N SER A 150 -1.15 13.79 -23.08
CA SER A 150 0.00 14.43 -23.71
C SER A 150 -0.23 14.57 -25.21
N GLN A 151 0.16 15.71 -25.78
CA GLN A 151 0.18 15.91 -27.23
C GLN A 151 1.56 15.69 -27.85
N THR A 152 2.59 15.65 -27.01
CA THR A 152 4.01 15.51 -27.40
C THR A 152 4.63 14.27 -26.75
N GLY A 153 3.81 13.27 -26.43
CA GLY A 153 4.27 12.02 -25.85
C GLY A 153 5.11 11.21 -26.85
N PRO A 154 5.86 10.19 -26.39
CA PRO A 154 6.60 9.29 -27.27
C PRO A 154 5.67 8.65 -28.31
N ALA A 155 6.07 8.64 -29.59
CA ALA A 155 5.27 8.07 -30.68
C ALA A 155 4.94 6.59 -30.41
N GLU A 156 5.91 5.81 -29.94
CA GLU A 156 5.74 4.42 -29.54
C GLU A 156 4.57 4.21 -28.56
N ALA A 157 4.46 5.07 -27.55
CA ALA A 157 3.39 4.99 -26.56
C ALA A 157 2.03 5.32 -27.19
N VAL A 158 1.98 6.33 -28.04
CA VAL A 158 0.73 6.73 -28.72
C VAL A 158 0.26 5.63 -29.68
N ASP A 159 1.17 5.08 -30.49
CA ASP A 159 0.89 4.06 -31.48
C ASP A 159 0.40 2.76 -30.81
N ALA A 160 1.09 2.29 -29.77
CA ALA A 160 0.70 1.09 -29.04
C ALA A 160 -0.66 1.24 -28.33
N LEU A 161 -0.93 2.41 -27.74
CA LEU A 161 -2.22 2.68 -27.10
C LEU A 161 -3.35 2.76 -28.13
N GLN A 162 -3.10 3.37 -29.30
CA GLN A 162 -4.07 3.41 -30.40
C GLN A 162 -4.37 2.01 -30.94
N GLU A 163 -3.36 1.16 -31.10
CA GLU A 163 -3.52 -0.22 -31.55
C GLU A 163 -4.33 -1.06 -30.54
N ALA A 164 -4.10 -0.86 -29.24
CA ALA A 164 -4.87 -1.49 -28.18
C ALA A 164 -6.34 -1.01 -28.16
N CYS A 165 -6.60 0.24 -28.55
CA CYS A 165 -7.93 0.84 -28.66
C CYS A 165 -8.69 0.35 -29.91
N LYS A 166 -9.01 -0.95 -29.97
CA LYS A 166 -9.73 -1.55 -31.12
C LYS A 166 -11.10 -0.91 -31.36
N THR A 167 -11.88 -0.74 -30.29
CA THR A 167 -13.25 -0.19 -30.33
C THR A 167 -13.39 1.11 -29.55
N ALA A 168 -12.37 1.48 -28.77
CA ALA A 168 -12.37 2.66 -27.93
C ALA A 168 -12.03 3.90 -28.74
N THR A 169 -12.64 5.04 -28.40
CA THR A 169 -12.19 6.32 -28.95
C THR A 169 -10.90 6.75 -28.26
N PHE A 170 -9.83 6.94 -29.02
CA PHE A 170 -8.56 7.46 -28.51
C PHE A 170 -8.46 8.97 -28.77
N SER A 171 -8.19 9.75 -27.73
CA SER A 171 -8.00 11.20 -27.84
C SER A 171 -6.77 11.66 -27.07
N THR A 172 -6.12 12.71 -27.58
CA THR A 172 -5.00 13.37 -26.89
C THR A 172 -5.44 14.74 -26.39
N VAL A 173 -4.98 15.09 -25.20
CA VAL A 173 -5.28 16.38 -24.56
C VAL A 173 -4.00 17.04 -24.07
N PRO A 174 -3.93 18.39 -24.04
CA PRO A 174 -2.75 19.09 -23.55
C PRO A 174 -2.44 18.73 -22.10
N SER A 175 -1.17 18.52 -21.78
CA SER A 175 -0.68 18.40 -20.41
C SER A 175 -0.16 19.75 -19.91
N GLN A 176 -0.34 20.03 -18.63
CA GLN A 176 0.28 21.18 -17.96
C GLN A 176 1.25 20.68 -16.89
N PRO A 177 2.43 20.18 -17.28
CA PRO A 177 3.42 19.74 -16.30
C PRO A 177 3.88 20.94 -15.47
N THR A 178 3.84 20.80 -14.15
CA THR A 178 4.31 21.85 -13.25
C THR A 178 5.84 21.82 -13.19
N GLN A 179 6.50 22.94 -13.51
CA GLN A 179 7.97 23.05 -13.45
C GLN A 179 8.51 23.14 -12.02
N TYR A 180 7.66 23.54 -11.07
CA TYR A 180 7.99 23.67 -9.66
C TYR A 180 7.01 22.86 -8.84
N THR A 181 7.50 21.89 -8.08
CA THR A 181 6.70 21.17 -7.09
C THR A 181 7.28 21.43 -5.71
N SER A 182 6.45 21.89 -4.78
CA SER A 182 6.85 22.07 -3.38
C SER A 182 6.96 20.74 -2.63
N ARG A 183 6.33 19.67 -3.16
CA ARG A 183 6.29 18.34 -2.53
C ARG A 183 6.59 17.26 -3.56
N THR A 184 7.45 16.31 -3.21
CA THR A 184 7.72 15.12 -4.03
C THR A 184 6.58 14.11 -3.90
N ALA A 185 6.56 13.09 -4.78
CA ALA A 185 5.61 11.99 -4.63
C ALA A 185 5.76 11.25 -3.29
N ALA A 186 7.00 11.09 -2.81
CA ALA A 186 7.29 10.52 -1.51
C ALA A 186 6.72 11.38 -0.35
N HIS A 187 6.84 12.71 -0.43
CA HIS A 187 6.22 13.59 0.57
C HIS A 187 4.69 13.44 0.61
N LEU A 188 4.04 13.36 -0.56
CA LEU A 188 2.58 13.18 -0.62
C LEU A 188 2.15 11.84 -0.03
N ARG A 189 2.87 10.75 -0.34
CA ARG A 189 2.61 9.42 0.25
C ARG A 189 2.81 9.42 1.76
N ALA A 190 3.86 10.06 2.27
CA ALA A 190 4.10 10.19 3.70
C ALA A 190 2.96 10.95 4.40
N MET A 191 2.48 12.05 3.80
CA MET A 191 1.33 12.80 4.33
C MET A 191 0.04 11.99 4.32
N GLN A 192 -0.20 11.20 3.26
CA GLN A 192 -1.35 10.28 3.19
C GLN A 192 -1.28 9.20 4.27
N ALA A 193 -0.12 8.55 4.44
CA ALA A 193 0.07 7.53 5.45
C ALA A 193 -0.10 8.10 6.87
N MET A 194 0.52 9.24 7.16
CA MET A 194 0.37 9.94 8.44
C MET A 194 -1.09 10.29 8.72
N SER A 195 -1.78 10.88 7.75
CA SER A 195 -3.22 11.20 7.87
C SER A 195 -4.07 9.96 8.14
N TYR A 196 -3.76 8.84 7.48
CA TYR A 196 -4.46 7.56 7.70
C TYR A 196 -4.26 7.01 9.11
N PHE A 197 -3.03 6.94 9.62
CA PHE A 197 -2.78 6.39 10.96
C PHE A 197 -3.32 7.26 12.09
N HIS A 198 -3.58 8.54 11.83
CA HIS A 198 -4.21 9.48 12.76
C HIS A 198 -5.72 9.64 12.55
N ALA A 199 -6.30 8.97 11.55
CA ALA A 199 -7.72 9.06 11.29
C ALA A 199 -8.51 8.31 12.37
N GLU A 200 -9.46 8.99 13.02
CA GLU A 200 -10.36 8.37 13.99
C GLU A 200 -11.58 7.81 13.24
N ALA A 201 -11.63 6.49 13.11
CA ALA A 201 -12.74 5.78 12.50
C ALA A 201 -13.77 5.39 13.58
N GLU A 202 -14.99 5.89 13.44
CA GLU A 202 -16.17 5.29 14.09
C GLU A 202 -16.92 4.42 13.08
N VAL A 203 -17.50 3.32 13.54
CA VAL A 203 -18.24 2.36 12.69
C VAL A 203 -19.36 3.07 11.93
N ASP A 204 -19.42 2.82 10.61
CA ASP A 204 -20.43 3.36 9.68
C ASP A 204 -20.62 4.88 9.74
N GLN A 205 -19.63 5.60 10.26
CA GLN A 205 -19.64 7.05 10.31
C GLN A 205 -18.51 7.62 9.44
N PRO A 206 -18.76 8.77 8.79
CA PRO A 206 -17.72 9.44 8.05
C PRO A 206 -16.56 9.79 8.98
N LEU A 207 -15.34 9.83 8.42
CA LEU A 207 -14.20 10.40 9.12
C LEU A 207 -14.54 11.82 9.58
N LYS A 208 -14.66 12.00 10.90
CA LYS A 208 -15.01 13.29 11.50
C LYS A 208 -13.80 14.01 12.06
N MET A 209 -12.79 13.27 12.52
CA MET A 209 -11.69 13.81 13.30
C MET A 209 -10.37 13.07 13.05
N TRP A 210 -9.27 13.79 13.26
CA TRP A 210 -7.94 13.23 13.35
C TRP A 210 -7.45 13.33 14.79
N ASN A 211 -6.84 12.26 15.30
CA ASN A 211 -6.12 12.28 16.55
C ASN A 211 -4.87 13.15 16.38
N THR A 212 -4.66 14.10 17.29
CA THR A 212 -3.52 15.02 17.25
C THR A 212 -2.37 14.55 18.15
N ASN A 213 -2.56 13.47 18.90
CA ASN A 213 -1.54 12.93 19.77
C ASN A 213 -0.57 12.03 19.00
N PRO A 214 0.73 12.01 19.35
CA PRO A 214 1.70 11.14 18.70
C PRO A 214 1.31 9.67 18.77
N LEU A 215 1.65 8.89 17.74
CA LEU A 215 1.37 7.45 17.69
C LEU A 215 1.98 6.67 18.86
N THR A 216 3.04 7.20 19.50
CA THR A 216 3.65 6.64 20.71
C THR A 216 2.70 6.62 21.91
N THR A 217 1.74 7.55 21.96
CA THR A 217 0.77 7.69 23.05
C THR A 217 -0.49 6.84 22.83
N VAL A 218 -0.75 6.42 21.59
CA VAL A 218 -1.90 5.62 21.23
C VAL A 218 -1.71 4.18 21.75
N PRO A 219 -2.68 3.62 22.51
CA PRO A 219 -2.63 2.23 22.92
C PRO A 219 -2.64 1.29 21.71
N PRO A 220 -1.67 0.35 21.59
CA PRO A 220 -1.64 -0.57 20.48
C PRO A 220 -2.65 -1.70 20.66
N TRP A 221 -3.10 -2.26 19.54
CA TRP A 221 -3.79 -3.54 19.50
C TRP A 221 -2.82 -4.66 19.88
N LEU A 222 -3.23 -5.52 20.82
CA LEU A 222 -2.48 -6.71 21.20
C LEU A 222 -3.07 -7.91 20.47
N VAL A 223 -2.40 -8.33 19.40
CA VAL A 223 -2.89 -9.39 18.52
C VAL A 223 -2.08 -10.66 18.75
N SER A 224 -2.71 -11.70 19.30
CA SER A 224 -2.04 -12.98 19.48
C SER A 224 -1.76 -13.66 18.15
N TYR A 225 -0.54 -14.12 17.93
CA TYR A 225 -0.15 -14.82 16.71
C TYR A 225 0.01 -16.35 16.90
N ALA A 226 -0.35 -16.87 18.07
CA ALA A 226 -0.22 -18.29 18.40
C ALA A 226 -1.37 -18.77 19.29
N GLY A 227 -1.69 -20.06 19.22
CA GLY A 227 -2.77 -20.68 20.00
C GLY A 227 -4.07 -20.85 19.20
N GLU A 228 -5.12 -21.35 19.87
CA GLU A 228 -6.43 -21.60 19.26
C GLU A 228 -7.20 -20.31 18.94
N ASN A 229 -7.00 -19.26 19.75
CA ASN A 229 -7.62 -17.94 19.56
C ASN A 229 -6.63 -16.93 18.95
N ARG A 230 -5.92 -17.35 17.90
CA ARG A 230 -5.02 -16.44 17.17
C ARG A 230 -5.82 -15.35 16.46
N GLY A 231 -5.29 -14.14 16.41
CA GLY A 231 -5.90 -13.01 15.68
C GLY A 231 -5.42 -12.86 14.24
N ILE A 232 -4.36 -13.56 13.85
CA ILE A 232 -3.86 -13.59 12.47
C ILE A 232 -3.58 -15.02 12.01
N PHE A 233 -3.83 -15.28 10.73
CA PHE A 233 -3.48 -16.53 10.08
C PHE A 233 -1.98 -16.67 9.90
N GLY A 234 -1.31 -15.59 9.48
CA GLY A 234 0.10 -15.62 9.17
C GLY A 234 0.61 -14.33 8.56
N ILE A 235 1.92 -14.28 8.36
CA ILE A 235 2.64 -13.20 7.70
C ILE A 235 3.12 -13.72 6.34
N MET A 236 2.81 -13.00 5.28
CA MET A 236 3.21 -13.32 3.91
C MET A 236 4.14 -12.23 3.37
N LEU A 237 5.19 -12.63 2.66
CA LEU A 237 6.15 -11.71 2.06
C LEU A 237 5.91 -11.60 0.56
N TYR A 238 5.71 -10.38 0.07
CA TYR A 238 5.59 -10.05 -1.35
C TYR A 238 6.91 -9.43 -1.83
N ASP A 239 7.30 -9.73 -3.07
CA ASP A 239 8.45 -9.11 -3.77
C ASP A 239 9.84 -9.35 -3.15
N TYR A 240 9.93 -10.10 -2.03
CA TYR A 240 11.18 -10.56 -1.47
C TYR A 240 11.00 -11.81 -0.61
N GLN A 241 12.11 -12.52 -0.38
CA GLN A 241 12.19 -13.61 0.57
C GLN A 241 13.20 -13.25 1.66
N THR A 242 12.96 -13.73 2.88
CA THR A 242 13.82 -13.47 4.03
C THR A 242 13.95 -14.75 4.83
N ALA A 243 15.14 -14.99 5.39
CA ALA A 243 15.35 -16.11 6.30
C ALA A 243 14.39 -15.97 7.49
N PRO A 244 13.77 -17.05 7.99
CA PRO A 244 12.84 -17.00 9.12
C PRO A 244 13.40 -16.24 10.33
N ASP A 245 14.70 -16.36 10.58
CA ASP A 245 15.42 -15.72 11.69
C ASP A 245 15.50 -14.19 11.60
N LEU A 246 15.28 -13.61 10.43
CA LEU A 246 15.32 -12.16 10.20
C LEU A 246 13.94 -11.55 10.05
N LEU A 247 12.87 -12.36 10.07
CA LEU A 247 11.52 -11.86 9.84
C LEU A 247 11.10 -10.85 10.92
N ALA A 248 11.36 -11.16 12.19
CA ALA A 248 10.97 -10.31 13.31
C ALA A 248 11.60 -8.92 13.18
N ASP A 249 12.90 -8.84 12.88
CA ASP A 249 13.62 -7.58 12.66
C ASP A 249 13.15 -6.86 11.39
N ALA A 250 12.81 -7.61 10.33
CA ALA A 250 12.38 -7.03 9.06
C ALA A 250 11.00 -6.38 9.12
N ILE A 251 10.08 -6.91 9.92
CA ILE A 251 8.71 -6.36 10.06
C ILE A 251 8.59 -5.37 11.21
N ASN A 252 9.48 -5.41 12.19
CA ASN A 252 9.39 -4.51 13.34
C ASN A 252 9.60 -3.05 12.91
N GLY A 253 8.68 -2.18 13.30
CA GLY A 253 8.67 -0.77 12.90
C GLY A 253 8.21 -0.51 11.47
N THR A 254 7.75 -1.52 10.71
CA THR A 254 7.31 -1.33 9.31
C THR A 254 5.79 -1.29 9.17
N ILE A 255 5.34 -0.82 8.00
CA ILE A 255 3.94 -0.88 7.60
C ILE A 255 3.71 -2.20 6.86
N LEU A 256 2.65 -2.90 7.25
CA LEU A 256 2.14 -4.08 6.58
C LEU A 256 0.72 -3.82 6.08
N ALA A 257 0.27 -4.62 5.11
CA ALA A 257 -1.13 -4.64 4.69
C ALA A 257 -1.89 -5.73 5.43
N ALA A 258 -3.02 -5.39 6.05
CA ALA A 258 -3.98 -6.38 6.52
C ALA A 258 -4.91 -6.78 5.38
N VAL A 259 -4.92 -8.07 5.06
CA VAL A 259 -5.71 -8.66 3.97
C VAL A 259 -6.65 -9.70 4.54
N GLU A 260 -7.93 -9.57 4.26
CA GLU A 260 -8.93 -10.61 4.54
C GLU A 260 -8.83 -11.69 3.47
N VAL A 261 -8.74 -12.94 3.93
CA VAL A 261 -8.87 -14.13 3.11
C VAL A 261 -10.28 -14.68 3.28
N GLU A 262 -11.08 -14.58 2.22
CA GLU A 262 -12.49 -14.99 2.19
C GLU A 262 -12.63 -16.51 1.95
N SER A 263 -11.63 -17.13 1.33
CA SER A 263 -11.64 -18.56 1.01
C SER A 263 -10.22 -19.14 0.94
N ALA A 264 -10.09 -20.44 1.22
CA ALA A 264 -8.88 -21.23 1.04
C ALA A 264 -8.25 -21.07 -0.37
N LEU A 265 -9.09 -20.81 -1.38
CA LEU A 265 -8.65 -20.61 -2.76
C LEU A 265 -7.75 -19.38 -2.95
N ALA A 266 -7.75 -18.43 -2.00
CA ALA A 266 -6.87 -17.27 -2.03
C ALA A 266 -5.38 -17.66 -2.02
N PHE A 267 -5.03 -18.81 -1.45
CA PHE A 267 -3.65 -19.30 -1.39
C PHE A 267 -3.16 -19.97 -2.69
N ARG A 268 -3.97 -19.97 -3.76
CA ARG A 268 -3.63 -20.53 -5.08
C ARG A 268 -3.10 -21.98 -4.95
N HIS A 269 -2.00 -22.29 -5.64
CA HIS A 269 -1.38 -23.62 -5.68
C HIS A 269 -0.73 -24.08 -4.37
N LEU A 270 -0.63 -23.23 -3.34
CA LEU A 270 -0.10 -23.65 -2.03
C LEU A 270 -0.99 -24.72 -1.38
N VAL A 271 -2.26 -24.78 -1.76
CA VAL A 271 -3.21 -25.81 -1.33
C VAL A 271 -2.83 -27.20 -1.91
N ASP A 272 -2.35 -27.23 -3.15
CA ASP A 272 -2.14 -28.46 -3.95
C ASP A 272 -0.74 -29.06 -3.80
N GLN A 273 0.30 -28.22 -3.62
CA GLN A 273 1.70 -28.70 -3.61
C GLN A 273 2.05 -29.62 -2.44
N LYS A 274 1.29 -29.59 -1.33
CA LYS A 274 1.53 -30.49 -0.18
C LYS A 274 0.67 -31.75 -0.18
N THR A 275 -0.28 -31.91 -1.11
CA THR A 275 -1.04 -33.16 -1.26
C THR A 275 -0.36 -34.17 -2.18
N GLY A 276 0.66 -33.77 -2.95
CA GLY A 276 1.39 -34.66 -3.88
C GLY A 276 2.63 -35.37 -3.31
N ALA A 277 3.03 -35.14 -2.06
CA ALA A 277 4.22 -35.77 -1.49
C ALA A 277 3.93 -37.18 -0.93
N LYS A 278 3.48 -38.10 -1.79
CA LYS A 278 3.53 -39.55 -1.56
C LYS A 278 3.63 -40.29 -2.89
N GLY A 279 4.85 -40.77 -3.18
CA GLY A 279 5.14 -41.79 -4.18
C GLY A 279 5.70 -41.22 -5.48
N ASP A 280 7.03 -41.24 -5.60
CA ASP A 280 7.69 -41.67 -6.83
C ASP A 280 9.14 -42.04 -6.46
N ASP A 281 9.31 -43.33 -6.16
CA ASP A 281 10.60 -44.01 -6.27
C ASP A 281 10.77 -44.43 -7.75
N ASP A 282 11.89 -43.99 -8.33
CA ASP A 282 12.73 -44.64 -9.33
C ASP A 282 12.09 -45.54 -10.41
N ASP A 283 12.20 -45.16 -11.69
CA ASP A 283 12.91 -46.01 -12.65
C ASP A 283 13.25 -45.31 -13.98
N THR A 284 14.50 -45.53 -14.39
CA THR A 284 15.14 -45.13 -15.64
C THR A 284 14.73 -45.93 -16.90
N HIS A 285 14.91 -45.26 -18.06
CA HIS A 285 15.20 -45.78 -19.43
C HIS A 285 14.06 -45.85 -20.47
N GLY A 286 14.39 -45.34 -21.69
CA GLY A 286 14.04 -46.02 -22.94
C GLY A 286 13.34 -45.16 -24.00
N ALA A 287 13.96 -45.02 -25.16
CA ALA A 287 13.46 -44.31 -26.33
C ALA A 287 12.43 -45.11 -27.15
N ASP A 288 11.81 -44.37 -28.09
CA ASP A 288 11.22 -44.78 -29.39
C ASP A 288 9.75 -45.24 -29.50
N THR A 289 9.01 -44.45 -30.31
CA THR A 289 7.94 -44.74 -31.30
C THR A 289 6.88 -45.84 -31.04
N ARG A 290 5.58 -45.47 -31.15
CA ARG A 290 4.61 -45.91 -32.22
C ARG A 290 3.15 -45.53 -31.92
N MET A 291 2.36 -45.50 -33.00
CA MET A 291 0.97 -45.05 -33.10
C MET A 291 -0.09 -46.07 -32.65
N ASP A 292 -1.29 -45.54 -32.36
CA ASP A 292 -2.67 -46.06 -32.43
C ASP A 292 -3.07 -47.32 -31.64
N VAL A 293 -4.16 -47.21 -30.87
CA VAL A 293 -5.47 -47.91 -31.03
C VAL A 293 -6.36 -47.65 -29.79
N ASP A 294 -7.64 -47.42 -30.05
CA ASP A 294 -8.75 -47.17 -29.12
C ASP A 294 -8.94 -48.28 -28.06
N ASP A 295 -9.23 -47.90 -26.81
CA ASP A 295 -9.98 -48.76 -25.89
C ASP A 295 -10.81 -47.92 -24.89
N ASP A 296 -12.10 -48.19 -24.88
CA ASP A 296 -13.12 -47.64 -23.99
C ASP A 296 -12.80 -47.99 -22.52
N ASN A 297 -12.72 -47.02 -21.61
CA ASN A 297 -13.00 -47.26 -20.18
C ASN A 297 -13.35 -45.96 -19.44
N ASP A 298 -14.52 -46.01 -18.79
CA ASP A 298 -15.09 -45.15 -17.75
C ASP A 298 -14.33 -43.87 -17.36
N TYR A 299 -14.95 -42.72 -17.70
CA TYR A 299 -14.70 -41.46 -17.01
C TYR A 299 -15.22 -41.55 -15.57
N ASP A 300 -14.38 -42.04 -14.65
CA ASP A 300 -14.51 -41.75 -13.23
C ASP A 300 -14.18 -40.26 -13.03
N ASP A 301 -15.23 -39.44 -13.04
CA ASP A 301 -15.23 -38.05 -12.62
C ASP A 301 -14.66 -37.96 -11.19
N PRO A 302 -13.51 -37.31 -10.94
CA PRO A 302 -13.01 -37.18 -9.58
C PRO A 302 -13.95 -36.26 -8.80
N LYS A 303 -14.74 -36.86 -7.92
CA LYS A 303 -15.58 -36.17 -6.91
C LYS A 303 -14.79 -35.01 -6.27
N PRO A 304 -15.42 -33.85 -6.05
CA PRO A 304 -14.75 -32.69 -5.46
C PRO A 304 -14.29 -33.05 -4.06
N THR A 305 -12.98 -33.11 -3.86
CA THR A 305 -12.35 -33.20 -2.54
C THR A 305 -12.80 -31.99 -1.73
N ALA A 306 -13.33 -32.23 -0.53
CA ALA A 306 -13.79 -31.19 0.37
C ALA A 306 -12.70 -30.12 0.55
N THR A 307 -13.06 -28.85 0.31
CA THR A 307 -12.15 -27.72 0.54
C THR A 307 -11.66 -27.77 1.99
N PRO A 308 -10.34 -27.87 2.23
CA PRO A 308 -9.79 -27.97 3.58
C PRO A 308 -10.14 -26.73 4.39
N SER A 309 -10.36 -26.92 5.70
CA SER A 309 -10.62 -25.80 6.60
C SER A 309 -9.41 -24.85 6.67
N LEU A 310 -9.65 -23.55 6.90
CA LEU A 310 -8.58 -22.57 7.01
C LEU A 310 -7.60 -22.92 8.15
N ASP A 311 -8.07 -23.50 9.25
CA ASP A 311 -7.21 -23.97 10.35
C ASP A 311 -6.23 -25.08 9.95
N GLU A 312 -6.69 -26.05 9.16
CA GLU A 312 -5.83 -27.12 8.65
C GLU A 312 -4.82 -26.58 7.66
N LEU A 313 -5.24 -25.61 6.83
CA LEU A 313 -4.34 -24.92 5.91
C LEU A 313 -3.28 -24.13 6.65
N GLN A 314 -3.61 -23.45 7.74
CA GLN A 314 -2.63 -22.67 8.49
C GLN A 314 -1.47 -23.54 8.99
N LYS A 315 -1.76 -24.69 9.61
CA LYS A 315 -0.73 -25.65 10.07
C LYS A 315 0.10 -26.21 8.92
N ARG A 316 -0.49 -26.32 7.73
CA ARG A 316 0.20 -26.80 6.52
C ARG A 316 1.05 -25.71 5.87
N LEU A 317 0.61 -24.46 5.88
CA LEU A 317 1.20 -23.37 5.09
C LEU A 317 2.21 -22.53 5.88
N THR A 318 2.10 -22.51 7.20
CA THR A 318 2.96 -21.70 8.06
C THR A 318 4.19 -22.45 8.55
N VAL A 319 5.31 -21.75 8.62
CA VAL A 319 6.56 -22.17 9.25
C VAL A 319 6.81 -21.21 10.42
N PRO A 320 6.96 -21.69 11.66
CA PRO A 320 7.25 -20.82 12.79
C PRO A 320 8.69 -20.28 12.69
N THR A 321 8.87 -18.98 12.92
CA THR A 321 10.21 -18.37 13.10
C THR A 321 10.77 -18.67 14.50
N PRO A 322 12.04 -18.31 14.82
CA PRO A 322 12.58 -18.46 16.17
C PRO A 322 11.75 -17.77 17.26
N GLU A 323 11.10 -16.65 16.92
CA GLU A 323 10.19 -15.89 17.79
C GLU A 323 8.76 -16.47 17.82
N GLY A 324 8.52 -17.53 17.05
CA GLY A 324 7.25 -18.22 16.91
C GLY A 324 6.26 -17.53 15.97
N LEU A 325 6.70 -16.59 15.12
CA LEU A 325 5.82 -15.92 14.17
C LEU A 325 5.40 -16.90 13.05
N PRO A 326 4.11 -16.96 12.68
CA PRO A 326 3.65 -17.81 11.60
C PRO A 326 4.00 -17.21 10.23
N LEU A 327 5.13 -17.61 9.64
CA LEU A 327 5.52 -17.21 8.28
C LEU A 327 4.85 -18.13 7.26
N ILE A 328 4.04 -17.58 6.36
CA ILE A 328 3.44 -18.32 5.25
C ILE A 328 4.53 -18.55 4.20
N GLY A 329 4.86 -19.82 3.94
CA GLY A 329 5.88 -20.18 2.98
C GLY A 329 5.45 -19.85 1.56
N THR A 330 5.98 -18.77 0.98
CA THR A 330 5.76 -18.44 -0.43
C THR A 330 6.77 -19.18 -1.30
N THR A 331 6.34 -20.28 -1.92
CA THR A 331 7.09 -20.87 -3.03
C THR A 331 7.07 -19.89 -4.22
N HIS A 332 8.24 -19.49 -4.71
CA HIS A 332 8.41 -18.69 -5.93
C HIS A 332 7.63 -17.36 -6.00
N GLY A 333 7.50 -16.63 -4.88
CA GLY A 333 6.87 -15.30 -4.91
C GLY A 333 5.36 -15.31 -5.17
N THR A 334 4.68 -16.44 -4.90
CA THR A 334 3.22 -16.54 -5.01
C THR A 334 2.54 -15.47 -4.14
N THR A 335 1.58 -14.75 -4.69
CA THR A 335 0.72 -13.76 -4.01
C THR A 335 -0.70 -14.30 -3.77
N LEU A 336 -1.49 -13.64 -2.91
CA LEU A 336 -2.88 -14.00 -2.68
C LEU A 336 -3.73 -13.69 -3.92
N ASP A 337 -4.66 -14.57 -4.28
CA ASP A 337 -5.60 -14.32 -5.38
C ASP A 337 -6.59 -13.20 -5.00
N PRO A 338 -6.66 -12.10 -5.76
CA PRO A 338 -7.57 -10.97 -5.50
C PRO A 338 -9.07 -11.35 -5.54
N ARG A 339 -9.44 -12.45 -6.21
CA ARG A 339 -10.84 -12.91 -6.29
C ARG A 339 -11.38 -13.46 -4.98
N TYR A 340 -10.49 -13.90 -4.09
CA TYR A 340 -10.83 -14.52 -2.81
C TYR A 340 -10.19 -13.81 -1.62
N SER A 341 -9.63 -12.62 -1.86
CA SER A 341 -9.04 -11.78 -0.83
C SER A 341 -9.42 -10.32 -1.03
N ARG A 342 -9.40 -9.53 0.03
CA ARG A 342 -9.57 -8.07 -0.06
C ARG A 342 -8.73 -7.34 0.96
N PHE A 343 -8.33 -6.13 0.61
CA PHE A 343 -7.57 -5.27 1.49
C PHE A 343 -8.47 -4.64 2.57
N LEU A 344 -8.05 -4.74 3.84
CA LEU A 344 -8.75 -4.13 4.97
C LEU A 344 -8.17 -2.76 5.34
N GLY A 345 -6.85 -2.60 5.21
CA GLY A 345 -6.15 -1.39 5.58
C GLY A 345 -4.68 -1.65 5.93
N LEU A 346 -3.94 -0.57 6.19
CA LEU A 346 -2.56 -0.64 6.65
C LEU A 346 -2.50 -0.83 8.17
N VAL A 347 -1.45 -1.52 8.62
CA VAL A 347 -1.10 -1.70 10.02
C VAL A 347 0.37 -1.33 10.21
N LEU A 348 0.68 -0.60 11.28
CA LEU A 348 2.05 -0.28 11.70
C LEU A 348 2.44 -1.21 12.84
N VAL A 349 3.53 -1.96 12.67
CA VAL A 349 4.07 -2.83 13.71
C VAL A 349 4.87 -1.98 14.68
N ARG A 350 4.33 -1.74 15.87
CA ARG A 350 5.01 -0.97 16.93
C ARG A 350 6.05 -1.83 17.67
N GLY A 351 5.76 -3.13 17.82
CA GLY A 351 6.63 -4.05 18.53
C GLY A 351 6.12 -5.48 18.49
N ILE A 352 7.00 -6.42 18.83
CA ILE A 352 6.75 -7.85 18.84
C ILE A 352 7.03 -8.37 20.25
N ASP A 353 5.98 -8.81 20.95
CA ASP A 353 6.11 -9.42 22.28
C ASP A 353 6.26 -10.94 22.13
N VAL A 354 7.52 -11.39 22.06
CA VAL A 354 7.88 -12.80 21.93
C VAL A 354 7.47 -13.63 23.16
N ARG A 355 7.40 -13.01 24.36
CA ARG A 355 7.09 -13.73 25.60
C ARG A 355 5.62 -14.11 25.66
N ASN A 356 4.75 -13.17 25.30
CA ASN A 356 3.30 -13.36 25.30
C ASN A 356 2.75 -13.83 23.94
N LYS A 357 3.62 -13.97 22.94
CA LYS A 357 3.26 -14.31 21.56
C LYS A 357 2.18 -13.37 20.98
N ALA A 358 2.43 -12.06 21.12
CA ALA A 358 1.53 -11.01 20.65
C ALA A 358 2.27 -9.96 19.81
N LEU A 359 1.61 -9.47 18.75
CA LEU A 359 2.03 -8.30 17.98
C LEU A 359 1.35 -7.04 18.56
N GLN A 360 2.12 -5.96 18.68
CA GLN A 360 1.62 -4.64 19.02
C GLN A 360 1.38 -3.85 17.72
N LEU A 361 0.13 -3.73 17.32
CA LEU A 361 -0.25 -3.11 16.04
C LEU A 361 -0.94 -1.77 16.26
N LEU A 362 -0.64 -0.79 15.41
CA LEU A 362 -1.35 0.48 15.32
C LEU A 362 -2.10 0.51 13.98
N THR A 363 -3.40 0.74 14.03
CA THR A 363 -4.24 0.78 12.83
C THR A 363 -5.55 1.53 13.11
N PRO A 364 -6.09 2.28 12.13
CA PRO A 364 -7.42 2.86 12.21
C PRO A 364 -8.54 1.86 11.84
N ILE A 365 -8.21 0.58 11.55
CA ILE A 365 -9.22 -0.45 11.30
C ILE A 365 -10.04 -0.68 12.59
N VAL A 366 -11.36 -0.54 12.49
CA VAL A 366 -12.29 -0.72 13.61
C VAL A 366 -12.48 -2.20 13.98
N ALA A 367 -12.76 -2.47 15.26
CA ALA A 367 -12.91 -3.82 15.82
C ALA A 367 -13.99 -4.62 15.08
N GLU A 368 -15.11 -3.97 14.83
CA GLU A 368 -16.30 -4.52 14.23
C GLU A 368 -16.02 -5.05 12.82
N ARG A 369 -15.10 -4.39 12.10
CA ARG A 369 -14.70 -4.84 10.77
C ARG A 369 -13.91 -6.15 10.83
N ILE A 370 -13.12 -6.35 11.87
CA ILE A 370 -12.41 -7.62 12.11
C ILE A 370 -13.40 -8.69 12.59
N ASP A 371 -14.35 -8.34 13.45
CA ASP A 371 -15.40 -9.26 13.89
C ASP A 371 -16.28 -9.74 12.72
N GLU A 372 -16.60 -8.87 11.76
CA GLU A 372 -17.29 -9.23 10.52
C GLU A 372 -16.52 -10.25 9.67
N VAL A 373 -15.18 -10.12 9.61
CA VAL A 373 -14.32 -11.07 8.89
C VAL A 373 -14.45 -12.45 9.52
N SER A 374 -14.28 -12.52 10.85
CA SER A 374 -14.39 -13.79 11.59
C SER A 374 -15.81 -14.36 11.54
N ALA A 375 -16.85 -13.52 11.57
CA ALA A 375 -18.25 -13.95 11.46
C ALA A 375 -18.58 -14.59 10.10
N ARG A 376 -17.90 -14.16 9.03
CA ARG A 376 -17.98 -14.79 7.70
C ARG A 376 -17.13 -16.05 7.56
N GLY A 377 -16.35 -16.40 8.57
CA GLY A 377 -15.38 -17.49 8.53
C GLY A 377 -14.11 -17.14 7.72
N GLY A 378 -13.86 -15.86 7.50
CA GLY A 378 -12.60 -15.39 6.90
C GLY A 378 -11.50 -15.26 7.95
N GLU A 379 -10.26 -15.19 7.47
CA GLU A 379 -9.07 -14.98 8.32
C GLU A 379 -8.29 -13.75 7.86
N VAL A 380 -7.51 -13.16 8.78
CA VAL A 380 -6.65 -12.01 8.48
C VAL A 380 -5.20 -12.46 8.26
N VAL A 381 -4.64 -12.11 7.11
CA VAL A 381 -3.22 -12.29 6.76
C VAL A 381 -2.54 -10.93 6.74
N LEU A 382 -1.34 -10.85 7.35
CA LEU A 382 -0.50 -9.66 7.25
C LEU A 382 0.48 -9.81 6.09
N VAL A 383 0.45 -8.89 5.14
CA VAL A 383 1.33 -8.90 3.97
C VAL A 383 2.40 -7.84 4.14
N SER A 384 3.66 -8.28 4.11
CA SER A 384 4.84 -7.42 4.07
C SER A 384 5.33 -7.29 2.63
N GLY A 385 5.65 -6.07 2.21
CA GLY A 385 6.20 -5.79 0.88
C GLY A 385 7.05 -4.52 0.89
N ARG A 386 7.21 -3.90 -0.27
CA ARG A 386 7.98 -2.66 -0.46
C ARG A 386 7.13 -1.41 -0.31
N PHE A 387 6.59 -1.21 0.90
CA PHE A 387 6.06 0.08 1.30
C PHE A 387 7.19 1.08 1.60
N ASP A 388 6.90 2.38 1.50
CA ASP A 388 7.81 3.40 2.00
C ASP A 388 7.99 3.23 3.53
N PRO A 389 9.23 3.33 4.05
CA PRO A 389 9.46 3.22 5.49
C PRO A 389 8.77 4.39 6.23
N PRO A 390 8.05 4.14 7.34
CA PRO A 390 7.36 5.19 8.10
C PRO A 390 8.34 5.98 8.99
N SER A 391 9.36 6.60 8.40
CA SER A 391 10.35 7.43 9.13
C SER A 391 9.72 8.57 9.93
N TRP A 392 8.59 9.08 9.44
CA TRP A 392 7.78 10.09 10.12
C TRP A 392 7.22 9.60 11.46
N ALA A 393 6.87 8.32 11.60
CA ALA A 393 6.29 7.78 12.82
C ALA A 393 7.30 7.72 13.97
N TYR A 394 8.58 7.45 13.68
CA TYR A 394 9.63 7.39 14.70
C TYR A 394 9.99 8.79 15.23
N THR A 395 9.93 9.79 14.36
CA THR A 395 10.36 11.17 14.67
C THR A 395 9.24 12.04 15.22
N GLU A 396 7.98 11.61 15.08
CA GLU A 396 6.79 12.35 15.48
C GLU A 396 6.82 12.82 16.95
N ASP A 397 7.12 11.91 17.88
CA ASP A 397 7.13 12.20 19.31
C ASP A 397 8.21 13.23 19.70
N LEU A 398 9.34 13.24 18.99
CA LEU A 398 10.40 14.24 19.16
C LEU A 398 9.92 15.62 18.73
N TYR A 399 9.23 15.71 17.58
CA TYR A 399 8.66 16.97 17.09
C TYR A 399 7.57 17.49 18.03
N TYR A 400 6.71 16.60 18.53
CA TYR A 400 5.64 16.97 19.45
C TYR A 400 6.17 17.57 20.77
N ARG A 401 7.19 16.95 21.37
CA ARG A 401 7.83 17.47 22.59
C ARG A 401 8.52 18.81 22.35
N ARG A 402 9.19 18.96 21.21
CA ARG A 402 9.87 20.21 20.87
C ARG A 402 8.87 21.36 20.70
N GLY A 403 7.78 21.15 19.95
CA GLY A 403 6.74 22.16 19.76
C GLY A 403 6.16 22.65 21.08
N ARG A 404 5.84 21.73 22.00
CA ARG A 404 5.35 22.10 23.34
C ARG A 404 6.37 22.87 24.18
N ALA A 405 7.65 22.53 24.09
CA ALA A 405 8.70 23.24 24.84
C ALA A 405 8.93 24.67 24.30
N GLU A 406 8.66 24.91 23.02
CA GLU A 406 8.71 26.26 22.42
C GLU A 406 7.47 27.07 22.86
N ASP A 407 6.29 26.45 22.93
CA ASP A 407 5.05 27.09 23.42
C ASP A 407 5.11 27.47 24.92
N ASP A 408 5.61 26.57 25.78
CA ASP A 408 5.69 26.81 27.24
C ASP A 408 6.73 27.88 27.62
N ASN A 409 7.71 28.15 26.76
CA ASN A 409 8.71 29.22 26.96
C ASN A 409 8.27 30.59 26.40
N GLY A 410 7.06 30.70 25.85
CA GLY A 410 6.54 31.86 25.13
C GLY A 410 5.86 32.96 25.97
N ASP A 411 5.81 32.87 27.30
CA ASP A 411 5.28 33.93 28.16
C ASP A 411 6.37 34.98 28.49
N GLY A 412 6.60 35.89 27.54
CA GLY A 412 7.50 37.03 27.70
C GLY A 412 7.46 37.99 26.52
N VAL A 413 6.52 38.95 26.57
CA VAL A 413 6.36 40.14 25.70
C VAL A 413 7.61 40.53 24.89
N GLY A 414 7.50 40.48 23.56
CA GLY A 414 8.46 41.07 22.63
C GLY A 414 7.86 41.24 21.23
N THR A 415 7.42 42.45 20.91
CA THR A 415 6.95 42.86 19.58
C THR A 415 8.05 42.73 18.51
N GLY A 416 7.69 42.14 17.37
CA GLY A 416 8.29 42.44 16.07
C GLY A 416 9.48 41.58 15.65
N GLU A 417 9.25 40.60 14.77
CA GLU A 417 9.64 40.61 13.35
C GLU A 417 9.33 39.23 12.77
N GLY A 418 8.60 39.19 11.66
CA GLY A 418 8.27 37.95 10.96
C GLY A 418 9.54 37.33 10.40
N VAL A 419 9.94 36.18 10.95
CA VAL A 419 10.94 35.30 10.35
C VAL A 419 10.17 34.24 9.59
N GLY A 420 10.41 34.17 8.28
CA GLY A 420 9.67 33.32 7.36
C GLY A 420 9.81 31.84 7.68
N ASP A 421 8.71 31.12 7.50
CA ASP A 421 8.66 29.66 7.39
C ASP A 421 9.51 29.23 6.18
N GLU A 422 10.77 28.89 6.41
CA GLU A 422 11.52 28.05 5.49
C GLU A 422 11.13 26.59 5.76
N ASP A 423 10.07 26.15 5.08
CA ASP A 423 9.70 24.75 4.89
C ASP A 423 10.87 23.99 4.20
N GLU A 424 11.92 23.64 4.95
CA GLU A 424 13.02 22.85 4.40
C GLU A 424 12.64 21.36 4.26
N PRO A 425 12.77 20.77 3.07
CA PRO A 425 12.37 19.39 2.81
C PRO A 425 13.23 18.39 3.58
N MET A 426 12.62 17.24 3.93
CA MET A 426 13.30 16.12 4.55
C MET A 426 14.29 15.49 3.55
N GLU A 427 15.59 15.65 3.75
CA GLU A 427 16.59 14.82 3.05
C GLU A 427 16.61 13.40 3.68
N VAL A 428 15.98 12.46 2.98
CA VAL A 428 16.25 11.02 3.15
C VAL A 428 17.46 10.71 2.27
N VAL A 429 18.63 10.56 2.88
CA VAL A 429 19.82 10.10 2.16
C VAL A 429 19.72 8.59 2.00
N GLU A 430 19.43 8.12 0.80
CA GLU A 430 19.71 6.76 0.39
C GLU A 430 21.23 6.66 0.14
N ASP A 431 21.88 5.70 0.80
CA ASP A 431 23.31 5.44 0.70
C ASP A 431 23.60 4.80 -0.66
N ASP A 432 24.03 5.61 -1.64
CA ASP A 432 24.69 5.11 -2.84
C ASP A 432 26.18 5.44 -2.73
N GLY A 433 26.99 4.38 -2.66
CA GLY A 433 28.38 4.45 -2.26
C GLY A 433 29.24 5.20 -3.27
N THR A 434 29.67 6.41 -2.92
CA THR A 434 30.88 7.03 -3.47
C THR A 434 31.52 7.92 -2.41
N GLU A 435 32.73 7.55 -2.00
CA GLU A 435 33.63 8.36 -1.17
C GLU A 435 34.16 9.54 -2.00
N ASP A 436 34.03 10.76 -1.50
CA ASP A 436 34.92 11.86 -1.93
C ASP A 436 35.18 12.82 -0.76
N ASP A 437 36.45 12.88 -0.38
CA ASP A 437 37.00 13.65 0.74
C ASP A 437 37.34 15.07 0.31
N SER A 438 36.81 16.08 1.00
CA SER A 438 37.50 17.38 1.14
C SER A 438 36.96 18.17 2.32
N ALA A 439 37.82 18.38 3.31
CA ALA A 439 37.55 19.13 4.54
C ALA A 439 38.01 20.59 4.41
N SER A 440 37.24 21.51 5.01
CA SER A 440 37.75 22.81 5.46
C SER A 440 37.25 23.09 6.88
N GLU A 441 38.19 23.39 7.77
CA GLU A 441 37.96 23.63 9.19
C GLU A 441 37.52 25.08 9.45
N ALA A 442 36.49 25.26 10.27
CA ALA A 442 36.24 26.50 10.98
C ALA A 442 35.75 26.17 12.40
N GLU A 443 36.51 26.62 13.39
CA GLU A 443 36.18 26.51 14.81
C GLU A 443 35.09 27.53 15.18
N ASP A 444 34.02 27.08 15.84
CA ASP A 444 33.24 27.94 16.72
C ASP A 444 32.78 27.16 17.95
N ALA A 445 33.07 27.73 19.11
CA ALA A 445 32.90 27.16 20.42
C ALA A 445 31.59 27.66 21.04
N GLY A 446 30.58 26.79 21.12
CA GLY A 446 29.31 27.11 21.75
C GLY A 446 28.67 25.87 22.38
N SER A 447 28.76 25.79 23.70
CA SER A 447 28.22 24.75 24.58
C SER A 447 26.67 24.72 24.54
N GLY A 448 26.09 23.60 24.08
CA GLY A 448 24.66 23.28 24.20
C GLY A 448 24.40 22.22 25.28
N PRO A 449 23.27 22.27 25.99
CA PRO A 449 23.04 21.51 27.22
C PRO A 449 22.87 20.01 26.97
N ASP A 450 23.55 19.21 27.80
CA ASP A 450 23.34 17.77 27.91
C ASP A 450 21.87 17.46 28.23
N THR A 451 21.16 16.89 27.25
CA THR A 451 19.88 16.24 27.48
C THR A 451 20.07 14.73 27.39
N ASP A 452 19.74 14.09 28.50
CA ASP A 452 19.73 12.66 28.77
C ASP A 452 18.64 11.99 27.91
N ALA A 453 18.93 11.76 26.63
CA ALA A 453 17.99 11.19 25.68
C ALA A 453 18.07 9.66 25.73
N THR A 454 17.02 9.02 26.27
CA THR A 454 16.80 7.58 26.08
C THR A 454 16.90 7.23 24.59
N PRO A 455 17.67 6.20 24.20
CA PRO A 455 17.89 5.89 22.79
C PRO A 455 16.57 5.50 22.13
N THR A 456 16.14 6.28 21.15
CA THR A 456 14.98 5.93 20.32
C THR A 456 15.46 4.98 19.21
N PRO A 457 14.89 3.77 19.09
CA PRO A 457 15.30 2.84 18.04
C PRO A 457 15.25 3.47 16.65
N TRP A 458 16.24 3.14 15.83
CA TRP A 458 16.39 3.63 14.47
C TRP A 458 16.61 5.14 14.31
N ILE A 459 16.84 5.92 15.37
CA ILE A 459 17.15 7.35 15.29
C ILE A 459 18.59 7.60 15.75
N GLU A 460 19.40 8.15 14.85
CA GLU A 460 20.73 8.66 15.15
C GLU A 460 20.64 10.14 15.50
N VAL A 461 21.05 10.50 16.73
CA VAL A 461 21.22 11.90 17.16
C VAL A 461 22.60 12.38 16.73
N LEU A 462 22.68 13.34 15.79
CA LEU A 462 23.94 13.92 15.38
C LEU A 462 24.34 15.04 16.35
N ARG A 463 25.37 14.79 17.18
CA ARG A 463 25.94 15.78 18.10
C ARG A 463 27.16 16.50 17.46
N GLY A 464 27.16 17.83 17.46
CA GLY A 464 28.32 18.65 17.07
C GLY A 464 28.76 18.54 15.59
N ASN A 465 30.00 18.96 15.29
CA ASN A 465 30.61 19.07 13.95
C ASN A 465 30.79 17.74 13.17
N GLN A 466 30.10 16.66 13.54
CA GLN A 466 30.07 15.45 12.72
C GLN A 466 29.20 15.67 11.47
N LYS A 467 29.88 15.90 10.34
CA LYS A 467 29.33 15.88 8.96
C LYS A 467 28.06 16.70 8.75
N ARG A 468 28.02 17.94 9.28
CA ARG A 468 26.98 18.90 8.89
C ARG A 468 27.28 19.44 7.49
N ARG A 469 26.40 19.17 6.53
CA ARG A 469 26.18 20.14 5.43
C ARG A 469 25.35 21.29 6.01
N ALA A 470 25.68 22.53 5.66
CA ALA A 470 24.90 23.68 6.10
C ALA A 470 23.41 23.46 5.75
N GLY A 471 22.52 23.40 6.76
CA GLY A 471 21.09 23.12 6.61
C GLY A 471 20.59 21.76 7.15
N SER A 472 21.47 20.79 7.44
CA SER A 472 21.03 19.44 7.84
C SER A 472 20.51 19.35 9.29
N LYS A 473 19.34 18.70 9.48
CA LYS A 473 18.71 18.42 10.80
C LYS A 473 19.65 17.65 11.75
N ALA A 474 19.48 17.87 13.06
CA ALA A 474 20.32 17.25 14.11
C ALA A 474 20.06 15.75 14.36
N TRP A 475 19.27 15.08 13.50
CA TRP A 475 18.85 13.69 13.68
C TRP A 475 18.64 13.02 12.30
N ARG A 476 18.97 11.73 12.17
CA ARG A 476 18.72 10.92 10.96
C ARG A 476 18.10 9.57 11.34
N VAL A 477 17.15 9.07 10.54
CA VAL A 477 16.59 7.72 10.72
C VAL A 477 17.49 6.70 10.02
N ARG A 478 17.91 5.66 10.74
CA ARG A 478 18.79 4.60 10.29
C ARG A 478 18.34 3.24 10.82
N ARG A 479 17.85 2.39 9.92
CA ARG A 479 17.27 1.09 10.30
C ARG A 479 18.30 0.06 10.81
N ASP A 480 19.55 0.21 10.42
CA ASP A 480 20.65 -0.64 10.88
C ASP A 480 20.97 -0.45 12.39
N LEU A 481 20.61 0.71 12.96
CA LEU A 481 20.77 0.99 14.39
C LEU A 481 19.75 0.28 15.29
N GLY A 482 18.72 -0.35 14.73
CA GLY A 482 17.75 -1.16 15.47
C GLY A 482 18.28 -2.52 15.91
N ARG A 483 19.49 -2.91 15.49
CA ARG A 483 20.18 -4.10 15.98
C ARG A 483 20.67 -3.88 17.42
N GLY A 484 19.73 -3.90 18.36
CA GLY A 484 20.05 -4.00 19.78
C GLY A 484 20.72 -5.34 20.06
N GLY A 485 21.95 -5.31 20.57
CA GLY A 485 22.77 -6.48 20.82
C GLY A 485 22.13 -7.49 21.77
N ASN A 486 21.75 -8.65 21.22
CA ASN A 486 21.80 -9.92 21.95
C ASN A 486 23.15 -10.57 21.67
N GLY A 487 24.20 -9.94 22.20
CA GLY A 487 25.51 -10.56 22.38
C GLY A 487 25.85 -10.45 23.86
N ALA A 488 25.61 -11.53 24.60
CA ALA A 488 26.34 -11.78 25.84
C ALA A 488 27.80 -12.13 25.50
#